data_AF-B6DU78-F1
#
_entry.id   AF-B6DU78-F1
#
_cell.length_a   1.000
_cell.length_b   1.000
_cell.length_c   1.000
_cell.angle_alpha   90.00
_cell.angle_beta   90.00
_cell.angle_gamma   90.00
#
_symmetry.space_group_name_H-M   'P 1'
#
loop_
_entity.id
_entity.type
_entity.pdbx_description
1 polymer ?
#
loop_
_entity_poly.entity_id
_entity_poly.type
_entity_poly.pdbx_seq_one_letter_code
_entity_poly.pdbx_strand_id
1 'polypeptide(L)'
;MLANGLLLVDRPKRVDINAGRRLIHTVRPIIPYRAPVPYTGGRVRALFIGINYTGTRNALRGCVNDVRSMLGTLQQISFPISECCILVDDPSFPGYTGMPTRENIITHMLWLTGNVRPGDVLFFHFSGHGGQVKATRDSEEKYDQCLIPLDCAKNGSILDDDLFLMLVAPLPPGVRMTCVFDCCHSASMLDLPFSYVTPRIGGGGAREYMHQVRRSNFSNGDVIMFSGCTDSGTSADVQSGSQANGAATLAFTWSLLNTHGFSYLNILLKTREELRKKGRTQIPQLTSSKPIDLYKPFSLFGMITVNASMMHCMPQQYQQRPQGLPPQAMPPPVGYPAHMPPPLQGYYPPPQHQGGGGGYPAQGYPVQGIPLQQATVVESRRPPSQYVSAPPSAQYAPPPPREYRPL
;
A
#
# COMPACT_ATOMS: atom_id res chain seq x y z
N MET A 1 -3.11 -6.24 25.21
CA MET A 1 -3.25 -6.81 23.86
C MET A 1 -4.50 -7.67 23.85
N LEU A 2 -5.30 -7.61 22.78
CA LEU A 2 -6.36 -8.58 22.54
C LEU A 2 -5.76 -9.88 21.99
N ALA A 3 -6.48 -11.00 22.11
CA ALA A 3 -6.06 -12.33 21.64
C ALA A 3 -5.72 -12.39 20.13
N ASN A 4 -6.13 -11.37 19.36
CA ASN A 4 -6.01 -11.32 17.90
C ASN A 4 -4.86 -10.43 17.40
N GLY A 5 -3.95 -9.99 18.28
CA GLY A 5 -2.84 -9.11 17.92
C GLY A 5 -3.24 -7.63 17.71
N LEU A 6 -4.49 -7.28 18.00
CA LEU A 6 -4.96 -5.89 18.04
C LEU A 6 -4.72 -5.25 19.41
N LEU A 7 -4.44 -3.94 19.37
CA LEU A 7 -4.45 -3.10 20.56
C LEU A 7 -5.85 -2.52 20.75
N LEU A 8 -6.53 -2.93 21.82
CA LEU A 8 -7.66 -2.15 22.34
C LEU A 8 -7.10 -0.88 22.97
N VAL A 9 -7.49 0.27 22.47
CA VAL A 9 -7.02 1.58 22.94
C VAL A 9 -8.19 2.48 23.27
N ASP A 10 -7.93 3.50 24.10
CA ASP A 10 -8.92 4.52 24.41
C ASP A 10 -9.27 5.32 23.16
N ARG A 11 -10.53 5.79 23.10
CA ARG A 11 -10.97 6.61 21.98
C ARG A 11 -10.18 7.92 21.95
N PRO A 12 -9.46 8.23 20.85
CA PRO A 12 -8.69 9.45 20.75
C PRO A 12 -9.60 10.66 20.54
N LYS A 13 -9.05 11.86 20.75
CA LYS A 13 -9.66 13.08 20.19
C LYS A 13 -9.65 13.00 18.67
N ARG A 14 -10.75 13.39 18.02
CA ARG A 14 -10.82 13.49 16.56
C ARG A 14 -9.75 14.43 16.00
N VAL A 15 -9.32 14.18 14.78
CA VAL A 15 -8.31 15.00 14.09
C VAL A 15 -8.89 16.38 13.75
N ASP A 16 -8.20 17.45 14.17
CA ASP A 16 -8.47 18.80 13.65
C ASP A 16 -7.76 18.98 12.29
N ILE A 17 -8.50 18.71 11.22
CA ILE A 17 -8.01 18.78 9.84
C ILE A 17 -7.55 20.20 9.49
N ASN A 18 -8.22 21.23 10.00
CA ASN A 18 -7.86 22.62 9.70
C ASN A 18 -6.55 23.01 10.38
N ALA A 19 -6.33 22.56 11.62
CA ALA A 19 -5.05 22.72 12.29
C ALA A 19 -3.93 21.99 11.56
N GLY A 20 -4.14 20.73 11.18
CA GLY A 20 -3.15 19.96 10.42
C GLY A 20 -2.83 20.60 9.06
N ARG A 21 -3.84 21.14 8.36
CA ARG A 21 -3.63 21.84 7.07
C ARG A 21 -2.74 23.08 7.20
N ARG A 22 -2.85 23.82 8.32
CA ARG A 22 -1.96 24.96 8.59
C ARG A 22 -0.51 24.52 8.73
N LEU A 23 -0.22 23.28 9.10
CA LEU A 23 1.14 22.76 9.26
C LEU A 23 1.73 22.14 7.98
N ILE A 24 0.96 21.94 6.90
CA ILE A 24 1.47 21.31 5.66
C ILE A 24 2.73 22.01 5.11
N HIS A 25 2.84 23.33 5.28
CA HIS A 25 3.99 24.12 4.82
C HIS A 25 5.30 23.79 5.55
N THR A 26 5.26 23.06 6.67
CA THR A 26 6.46 22.61 7.41
C THR A 26 7.03 21.32 6.84
N VAL A 27 6.25 20.57 6.05
CA VAL A 27 6.68 19.32 5.44
C VAL A 27 7.82 19.58 4.44
N ARG A 28 8.85 18.74 4.50
CA ARG A 28 10.04 18.80 3.63
C ARG A 28 10.17 17.48 2.89
N PRO A 29 9.54 17.33 1.70
CA PRO A 29 9.66 16.12 0.92
C PRO A 29 11.03 16.01 0.27
N ILE A 30 11.42 14.78 -0.05
CA ILE A 30 12.64 14.43 -0.76
C ILE A 30 12.32 13.75 -2.09
N ILE A 31 13.33 13.60 -2.95
CA ILE A 31 13.28 12.67 -4.09
C ILE A 31 14.03 11.41 -3.64
N PRO A 32 13.37 10.24 -3.48
CA PRO A 32 13.99 9.06 -2.89
C PRO A 32 15.00 8.39 -3.82
N TYR A 33 14.77 8.50 -5.14
CA TYR A 33 15.64 8.02 -6.20
C TYR A 33 15.21 8.69 -7.52
N ARG A 34 16.06 8.66 -8.56
CA ARG A 34 15.74 9.20 -9.88
C ARG A 34 15.23 8.09 -10.80
N ALA A 35 13.98 8.19 -11.25
CA ALA A 35 13.48 7.33 -12.32
C ALA A 35 14.05 7.76 -13.68
N PRO A 36 14.28 6.83 -14.64
CA PRO A 36 14.84 7.16 -15.95
C PRO A 36 13.94 8.09 -16.79
N VAL A 37 12.61 7.96 -16.62
CA VAL A 37 11.63 8.76 -17.36
C VAL A 37 10.77 9.54 -16.34
N PRO A 38 10.74 10.88 -16.41
CA PRO A 38 9.87 11.68 -15.55
C PRO A 38 8.41 11.48 -15.95
N TYR A 39 7.51 11.50 -14.95
CA TYR A 39 6.08 11.57 -15.23
C TYR A 39 5.67 12.99 -15.60
N THR A 40 4.93 13.14 -16.71
CA THR A 40 4.49 14.45 -17.23
C THR A 40 3.01 14.72 -17.01
N GLY A 41 2.26 13.78 -16.44
CA GLY A 41 0.82 13.93 -16.19
C GLY A 41 0.46 14.69 -14.92
N GLY A 42 1.43 14.92 -14.04
CA GLY A 42 1.23 15.57 -12.74
C GLY A 42 2.38 15.25 -11.80
N ARG A 43 2.17 15.49 -10.51
CA ARG A 43 3.09 15.07 -9.45
C ARG A 43 2.88 13.60 -9.12
N VAL A 44 3.96 12.94 -8.73
CA VAL A 44 3.92 11.63 -8.07
C VAL A 44 4.38 11.81 -6.63
N ARG A 45 3.42 11.83 -5.70
CA ARG A 45 3.70 11.97 -4.27
C ARG A 45 3.62 10.64 -3.55
N ALA A 46 4.54 10.41 -2.63
CA ALA A 46 4.53 9.21 -1.81
C ALA A 46 4.71 9.52 -0.32
N LEU A 47 4.01 8.78 0.53
CA LEU A 47 4.21 8.79 1.98
C LEU A 47 4.40 7.36 2.48
N PHE A 48 5.53 7.11 3.13
CA PHE A 48 5.86 5.84 3.75
C PHE A 48 5.91 6.01 5.26
N ILE A 49 5.26 5.10 5.98
CA ILE A 49 5.21 5.09 7.44
C ILE A 49 5.55 3.69 7.93
N GLY A 50 6.61 3.54 8.71
CA GLY A 50 7.04 2.27 9.27
C GLY A 50 7.35 2.40 10.75
N ILE A 51 6.63 1.68 11.62
CA ILE A 51 6.77 1.87 13.07
C ILE A 51 7.10 0.53 13.75
N ASN A 52 8.31 0.42 14.27
CA ASN A 52 8.75 -0.71 15.08
C ASN A 52 8.40 -0.57 16.57
N TYR A 53 8.02 0.63 17.05
CA TYR A 53 7.75 0.89 18.47
C TYR A 53 8.94 0.48 19.36
N THR A 54 10.15 0.77 18.88
CA THR A 54 11.42 0.33 19.48
C THR A 54 11.51 0.76 20.95
N GLY A 55 11.91 -0.16 21.83
CA GLY A 55 12.02 0.10 23.27
C GLY A 55 10.70 0.05 24.05
N THR A 56 9.58 -0.27 23.40
CA THR A 56 8.28 -0.44 24.09
C THR A 56 7.89 -1.92 24.24
N ARG A 57 6.95 -2.22 25.13
CA ARG A 57 6.36 -3.57 25.29
C ARG A 57 5.63 -4.10 24.05
N ASN A 58 5.29 -3.22 23.10
CA ASN A 58 4.58 -3.55 21.87
C ASN A 58 5.52 -3.54 20.65
N ALA A 59 6.85 -3.66 20.86
CA ALA A 59 7.81 -3.59 19.77
C ALA A 59 7.55 -4.62 18.67
N LEU A 60 7.67 -4.18 17.42
CA LEU A 60 7.72 -4.95 16.19
C LEU A 60 9.15 -4.88 15.63
N ARG A 61 9.48 -5.78 14.71
CA ARG A 61 10.84 -5.88 14.13
C ARG A 61 10.89 -5.67 12.62
N GLY A 62 9.73 -5.67 11.94
CA GLY A 62 9.64 -5.72 10.48
C GLY A 62 9.25 -4.42 9.80
N CYS A 63 8.59 -3.49 10.49
CA CYS A 63 7.85 -2.41 9.83
C CYS A 63 8.74 -1.39 9.11
N VAL A 64 9.88 -1.05 9.71
CA VAL A 64 10.90 -0.20 9.03
C VAL A 64 11.52 -0.93 7.84
N ASN A 65 11.68 -2.26 7.92
CA ASN A 65 12.19 -3.07 6.81
C ASN A 65 11.17 -3.21 5.67
N ASP A 66 9.87 -3.21 5.98
CA ASP A 66 8.80 -3.19 4.98
C ASP A 66 8.86 -1.90 4.15
N VAL A 67 9.06 -0.75 4.81
CA VAL A 67 9.27 0.54 4.12
C VAL A 67 10.49 0.49 3.20
N ARG A 68 11.62 -0.07 3.68
CA ARG A 68 12.82 -0.28 2.86
C ARG A 68 12.53 -1.16 1.63
N SER A 69 11.82 -2.25 1.83
CA SER A 69 11.49 -3.22 0.77
C SER A 69 10.55 -2.61 -0.28
N MET A 70 9.56 -1.82 0.15
CA MET A 70 8.64 -1.12 -0.74
C MET A 70 9.38 -0.06 -1.57
N LEU A 71 10.20 0.79 -0.94
CA LEU A 71 11.00 1.79 -1.64
C LEU A 71 11.94 1.15 -2.67
N GLY A 72 12.65 0.08 -2.30
CA GLY A 72 13.51 -0.65 -3.23
C GLY A 72 12.75 -1.26 -4.41
N THR A 73 11.54 -1.76 -4.16
CA THR A 73 10.67 -2.28 -5.23
C THR A 73 10.21 -1.19 -6.18
N LEU A 74 9.75 -0.05 -5.65
CA LEU A 74 9.31 1.09 -6.45
C LEU A 74 10.47 1.68 -7.26
N GLN A 75 11.69 1.68 -6.71
CA GLN A 75 12.90 2.03 -7.44
C GLN A 75 13.19 1.05 -8.57
N GLN A 76 13.12 -0.26 -8.30
CA GLN A 76 13.43 -1.30 -9.28
C GLN A 76 12.45 -1.28 -10.47
N ILE A 77 11.17 -1.01 -10.22
CA ILE A 77 10.18 -0.81 -11.29
C ILE A 77 10.19 0.62 -11.87
N SER A 78 11.18 1.45 -11.52
CA SER A 78 11.30 2.81 -12.02
C SER A 78 10.08 3.71 -11.78
N PHE A 79 9.35 3.51 -10.67
CA PHE A 79 8.19 4.33 -10.33
C PHE A 79 8.64 5.79 -10.04
N PRO A 80 8.19 6.79 -10.81
CA PRO A 80 8.79 8.12 -10.88
C PRO A 80 8.31 9.07 -9.77
N ILE A 81 8.61 8.73 -8.52
CA ILE A 81 8.28 9.56 -7.34
C ILE A 81 9.00 10.91 -7.44
N SER A 82 8.23 12.00 -7.53
CA SER A 82 8.75 13.37 -7.57
C SER A 82 8.87 14.01 -6.19
N GLU A 83 8.06 13.57 -5.23
CA GLU A 83 8.02 14.11 -3.86
C GLU A 83 7.69 12.97 -2.87
N CYS A 84 8.52 12.77 -1.86
CA CYS A 84 8.40 11.65 -0.93
C CYS A 84 8.63 12.09 0.52
N CYS A 85 7.84 11.55 1.44
CA CYS A 85 8.10 11.62 2.87
C CYS A 85 8.18 10.23 3.48
N ILE A 86 9.11 10.05 4.43
CA ILE A 86 9.41 8.78 5.08
C ILE A 86 9.41 9.00 6.59
N LEU A 87 8.37 8.49 7.25
CA LEU A 87 8.21 8.55 8.70
C LEU A 87 8.52 7.18 9.32
N VAL A 88 9.66 7.06 9.98
CA VAL A 88 10.08 5.80 10.63
C VAL A 88 10.65 6.06 12.01
N ASP A 89 10.55 5.11 12.94
CA ASP A 89 11.15 5.22 14.28
C ASP A 89 12.64 4.80 14.30
N ASP A 90 13.34 5.01 13.18
CA ASP A 90 14.77 4.82 12.98
C ASP A 90 15.35 6.05 12.24
N PRO A 91 15.88 7.05 12.96
CA PRO A 91 16.46 8.25 12.35
C PRO A 91 17.66 8.00 11.45
N SER A 92 18.28 6.81 11.50
CA SER A 92 19.39 6.46 10.61
C SER A 92 18.93 6.03 9.21
N PHE A 93 17.62 5.89 9.00
CA PHE A 93 17.06 5.47 7.73
C PHE A 93 17.37 6.47 6.59
N PRO A 94 17.91 6.03 5.44
CA PRO A 94 18.19 6.91 4.31
C PRO A 94 16.93 7.66 3.81
N GLY A 95 17.01 8.99 3.75
CA GLY A 95 15.88 9.81 3.32
C GLY A 95 14.79 10.02 4.38
N TYR A 96 15.08 9.71 5.65
CA TYR A 96 14.23 10.01 6.80
C TYR A 96 13.72 11.46 6.77
N THR A 97 12.40 11.64 6.93
CA THR A 97 11.78 12.97 7.00
C THR A 97 11.17 13.30 8.35
N GLY A 98 10.99 12.32 9.24
CA GLY A 98 10.51 12.59 10.60
C GLY A 98 10.10 11.35 11.40
N MET A 99 9.87 11.53 12.70
CA MET A 99 9.34 10.47 13.56
C MET A 99 7.85 10.24 13.25
N PRO A 100 7.35 8.99 13.32
CA PRO A 100 5.94 8.66 13.08
C PRO A 100 5.08 8.94 14.33
N THR A 101 5.14 10.17 14.83
CA THR A 101 4.25 10.69 15.88
C THR A 101 2.87 10.95 15.29
N ARG A 102 1.85 11.05 16.15
CA ARG A 102 0.48 11.33 15.72
C ARG A 102 0.38 12.62 14.90
N GLU A 103 1.00 13.69 15.39
CA GLU A 103 1.01 15.00 14.70
C GLU A 103 1.71 14.93 13.35
N ASN A 104 2.87 14.26 13.27
CA ASN A 104 3.59 14.11 12.01
C ASN A 104 2.78 13.27 11.01
N ILE A 105 2.20 12.15 11.44
CA ILE A 105 1.37 11.31 10.56
C ILE A 105 0.21 12.12 9.98
N ILE A 106 -0.54 12.85 10.82
CA ILE A 106 -1.66 13.71 10.40
C ILE A 106 -1.17 14.76 9.39
N THR A 107 -0.11 15.49 9.73
CA THR A 107 0.42 16.59 8.90
C THR A 107 0.89 16.08 7.54
N HIS A 108 1.55 14.92 7.50
CA HIS A 108 2.06 14.34 6.26
C HIS A 108 0.96 13.69 5.41
N MET A 109 -0.07 13.10 6.01
CA MET A 109 -1.27 12.63 5.28
C MET A 109 -2.00 13.80 4.62
N LEU A 110 -2.14 14.92 5.33
CA LEU A 110 -2.74 16.14 4.78
C LEU A 110 -1.86 16.80 3.71
N TRP A 111 -0.54 16.72 3.82
CA TRP A 111 0.38 17.12 2.76
C TRP A 111 0.25 16.25 1.51
N LEU A 112 0.12 14.93 1.68
CA LEU A 112 -0.02 13.98 0.58
C LEU A 112 -1.22 14.33 -0.30
N THR A 113 -2.36 14.68 0.31
CA THR A 113 -3.59 15.06 -0.40
C THR A 113 -3.73 16.57 -0.62
N GLY A 114 -2.76 17.36 -0.18
CA GLY A 114 -2.80 18.82 -0.24
C GLY A 114 -2.56 19.38 -1.64
N ASN A 115 -3.46 20.22 -2.13
CA ASN A 115 -3.38 20.91 -3.42
C ASN A 115 -3.25 19.99 -4.64
N VAL A 116 -3.74 18.74 -4.55
CA VAL A 116 -3.68 17.77 -5.66
C VAL A 116 -4.59 18.18 -6.82
N ARG A 117 -4.20 17.79 -8.04
CA ARG A 117 -4.88 18.14 -9.29
C ARG A 117 -5.12 16.89 -10.15
N PRO A 118 -6.11 16.91 -11.07
CA PRO A 118 -6.27 15.82 -12.03
C PRO A 118 -4.96 15.45 -12.72
N GLY A 119 -4.63 14.17 -12.77
CA GLY A 119 -3.34 13.66 -13.26
C GLY A 119 -2.30 13.41 -12.17
N ASP A 120 -2.45 13.95 -10.96
CA ASP A 120 -1.55 13.60 -9.85
C ASP A 120 -1.73 12.12 -9.43
N VAL A 121 -0.62 11.49 -9.07
CA VAL A 121 -0.54 10.11 -8.60
C VAL A 121 0.00 10.09 -7.17
N LEU A 122 -0.71 9.41 -6.28
CA LEU A 122 -0.40 9.32 -4.86
C LEU A 122 -0.11 7.87 -4.47
N PHE A 123 0.91 7.67 -3.66
CA PHE A 123 1.25 6.38 -3.08
C PHE A 123 1.33 6.50 -1.55
N PHE A 124 0.64 5.61 -0.83
CA PHE A 124 0.66 5.60 0.62
C PHE A 124 1.00 4.19 1.12
N HIS A 125 2.00 4.06 1.97
CA HIS A 125 2.36 2.80 2.60
C HIS A 125 2.44 2.96 4.11
N PHE A 126 1.76 2.07 4.82
CA PHE A 126 1.83 1.98 6.27
C PHE A 126 2.19 0.54 6.68
N SER A 127 3.20 0.38 7.53
CA SER A 127 3.47 -0.86 8.27
C SER A 127 3.62 -0.53 9.76
N GLY A 128 2.86 -1.21 10.61
CA GLY A 128 2.79 -0.94 12.05
C GLY A 128 1.59 -1.60 12.71
N HIS A 129 1.29 -1.19 13.95
CA HIS A 129 0.11 -1.70 14.66
C HIS A 129 -1.18 -1.07 14.14
N GLY A 130 -2.17 -1.93 13.93
CA GLY A 130 -3.59 -1.55 13.93
C GLY A 130 -4.19 -1.78 15.31
N GLY A 131 -5.18 -0.97 15.67
CA GLY A 131 -5.91 -1.11 16.91
C GLY A 131 -7.41 -0.98 16.71
N GLN A 132 -8.15 -1.19 17.78
CA GLN A 132 -9.58 -1.00 17.84
C GLN A 132 -9.95 -0.10 19.00
N VAL A 133 -10.99 0.69 18.79
CA VAL A 133 -11.59 1.57 19.77
C VAL A 133 -13.06 1.19 19.91
N LYS A 134 -13.59 1.20 21.13
CA LYS A 134 -15.03 0.99 21.33
C LYS A 134 -15.83 2.04 20.57
N ALA A 135 -16.78 1.60 19.76
CA ALA A 135 -17.65 2.49 19.02
C ALA A 135 -18.49 3.38 19.95
N THR A 136 -18.90 4.54 19.46
CA THR A 136 -19.89 5.39 20.15
C THR A 136 -21.27 4.73 20.10
N ARG A 137 -22.20 5.19 20.94
CA ARG A 137 -23.53 4.55 21.09
C ARG A 137 -24.42 4.64 19.84
N ASP A 138 -24.07 5.50 18.90
CA ASP A 138 -24.77 5.81 17.65
C ASP A 138 -24.17 5.11 16.42
N SER A 139 -23.09 4.35 16.59
CA SER A 139 -22.41 3.63 15.52
C SER A 139 -23.11 2.31 15.19
N GLU A 140 -23.24 2.02 13.89
CA GLU A 140 -23.68 0.70 13.38
C GLU A 140 -22.64 -0.40 13.65
N GLU A 141 -21.39 -0.01 13.90
CA GLU A 141 -20.29 -0.93 14.23
C GLU A 141 -20.05 -1.00 15.75
N LYS A 142 -19.53 -2.14 16.22
CA LYS A 142 -19.19 -2.32 17.65
C LYS A 142 -17.83 -1.69 18.00
N TYR A 143 -16.93 -1.58 17.03
CA TYR A 143 -15.58 -1.07 17.20
C TYR A 143 -15.10 -0.35 15.93
N ASP A 144 -14.51 0.82 16.10
CA ASP A 144 -13.81 1.55 15.02
C ASP A 144 -12.38 1.02 14.93
N GLN A 145 -11.82 0.93 13.73
CA GLN A 145 -10.41 0.64 13.56
C GLN A 145 -9.58 1.91 13.73
N CYS A 146 -8.30 1.74 14.08
CA CYS A 146 -7.40 2.86 14.16
C CYS A 146 -5.96 2.48 13.85
N LEU A 147 -5.20 3.46 13.35
CA LEU A 147 -3.75 3.41 13.30
C LEU A 147 -3.17 3.79 14.65
N ILE A 148 -2.05 3.16 15.00
CA ILE A 148 -1.34 3.39 16.25
C ILE A 148 -0.03 4.16 15.97
N PRO A 149 0.02 5.48 16.22
CA PRO A 149 1.26 6.26 16.16
C PRO A 149 2.29 5.79 17.19
N LEU A 150 3.55 6.17 17.01
CA LEU A 150 4.62 5.84 17.96
C LEU A 150 4.33 6.35 19.38
N ASP A 151 3.73 7.53 19.48
CA ASP A 151 3.38 8.23 20.71
C ASP A 151 1.91 8.05 21.11
N CYS A 152 1.25 6.97 20.64
CA CYS A 152 -0.16 6.69 20.90
C CYS A 152 -0.53 6.71 22.39
N ALA A 153 0.38 6.28 23.27
CA ALA A 153 0.13 6.30 24.72
C ALA A 153 -0.11 7.71 25.28
N LYS A 154 0.47 8.74 24.66
CA LYS A 154 0.36 10.15 25.07
C LYS A 154 -0.67 10.90 24.23
N ASN A 155 -0.67 10.69 22.93
CA ASN A 155 -1.41 11.51 21.97
C ASN A 155 -2.61 10.80 21.34
N GLY A 156 -2.81 9.51 21.64
CA GLY A 156 -3.91 8.69 21.13
C GLY A 156 -3.65 8.10 19.74
N SER A 157 -4.58 7.25 19.31
CA SER A 157 -4.61 6.67 17.96
C SER A 157 -5.20 7.63 16.91
N ILE A 158 -5.29 7.17 15.66
CA ILE A 158 -5.96 7.87 14.56
C ILE A 158 -7.05 6.94 13.99
N LEU A 159 -8.31 7.34 14.09
CA LEU A 159 -9.46 6.54 13.65
C LEU A 159 -9.53 6.44 12.12
N ASP A 160 -10.04 5.32 11.61
CA ASP A 160 -10.37 5.09 10.20
C ASP A 160 -11.25 6.20 9.59
N ASP A 161 -12.27 6.68 10.31
CA ASP A 161 -13.06 7.85 9.91
C ASP A 161 -12.18 9.07 9.57
N ASP A 162 -11.20 9.38 10.43
CA ASP A 162 -10.31 10.52 10.24
C ASP A 162 -9.33 10.25 9.09
N LEU A 163 -8.91 9.00 8.88
CA LEU A 163 -8.10 8.60 7.73
C LEU A 163 -8.87 8.78 6.42
N PHE A 164 -10.14 8.40 6.38
CA PHE A 164 -11.01 8.64 5.22
C PHE A 164 -11.10 10.14 4.91
N LEU A 165 -11.34 10.98 5.92
CA LEU A 165 -11.46 12.43 5.75
C LEU A 165 -10.15 13.11 5.33
N MET A 166 -8.99 12.56 5.68
CA MET A 166 -7.69 13.11 5.29
C MET A 166 -7.17 12.59 3.94
N LEU A 167 -7.37 11.30 3.66
CA LEU A 167 -6.75 10.60 2.55
C LEU A 167 -7.67 10.39 1.35
N VAL A 168 -8.98 10.20 1.57
CA VAL A 168 -9.90 9.72 0.52
C VAL A 168 -10.92 10.78 0.12
N ALA A 169 -11.63 11.36 1.09
CA ALA A 169 -12.66 12.38 0.87
C ALA A 169 -12.19 13.62 0.08
N PRO A 170 -10.96 14.17 0.29
CA PRO A 170 -10.57 15.41 -0.37
C PRO A 170 -10.06 15.22 -1.81
N LEU A 171 -9.93 13.98 -2.29
CA LEU A 171 -9.36 13.73 -3.61
C LEU A 171 -10.33 14.13 -4.73
N PRO A 172 -9.92 15.03 -5.65
CA PRO A 172 -10.73 15.42 -6.79
C PRO A 172 -10.71 14.33 -7.87
N PRO A 173 -11.61 14.41 -8.86
CA PRO A 173 -11.60 13.46 -9.96
C PRO A 173 -10.29 13.50 -10.76
N GLY A 174 -9.87 12.35 -11.29
CA GLY A 174 -8.63 12.22 -12.07
C GLY A 174 -7.36 12.11 -11.22
N VAL A 175 -7.45 12.14 -9.89
CA VAL A 175 -6.35 11.78 -8.99
C VAL A 175 -6.39 10.30 -8.70
N ARG A 176 -5.23 9.63 -8.81
CA ARG A 176 -5.04 8.21 -8.53
C ARG A 176 -4.30 8.04 -7.21
N MET A 177 -4.86 7.29 -6.26
CA MET A 177 -4.16 6.90 -5.02
C MET A 177 -4.08 5.39 -4.87
N THR A 178 -2.87 4.89 -4.61
CA THR A 178 -2.63 3.49 -4.21
C THR A 178 -2.15 3.43 -2.78
N CYS A 179 -2.90 2.73 -1.93
CA CYS A 179 -2.57 2.51 -0.53
C CYS A 179 -2.15 1.06 -0.29
N VAL A 180 -1.17 0.85 0.58
CA VAL A 180 -0.77 -0.47 1.06
C VAL A 180 -0.69 -0.41 2.58
N PHE A 181 -1.52 -1.20 3.25
CA PHE A 181 -1.49 -1.31 4.71
C PHE A 181 -1.04 -2.71 5.11
N ASP A 182 0.06 -2.75 5.87
CA ASP A 182 0.58 -3.94 6.52
C ASP A 182 0.33 -3.84 8.02
N CYS A 183 -0.93 -4.05 8.40
CA CYS A 183 -1.35 -4.09 9.79
C CYS A 183 -2.55 -5.04 9.97
N CYS A 184 -2.72 -5.55 11.19
CA CYS A 184 -3.87 -6.36 11.56
C CYS A 184 -5.16 -5.55 11.37
N HIS A 185 -6.19 -6.13 10.74
CA HIS A 185 -7.51 -5.50 10.47
C HIS A 185 -7.47 -4.28 9.53
N SER A 186 -6.50 -4.24 8.61
CA SER A 186 -6.37 -3.17 7.62
C SER A 186 -7.53 -3.07 6.61
N ALA A 187 -8.29 -4.14 6.37
CA ALA A 187 -9.31 -4.20 5.31
C ALA A 187 -10.31 -3.02 5.29
N SER A 188 -10.66 -2.48 6.46
CA SER A 188 -11.58 -1.34 6.61
C SER A 188 -10.88 -0.02 6.96
N MET A 189 -9.55 0.05 7.02
CA MET A 189 -8.81 1.21 7.57
C MET A 189 -9.02 2.54 6.83
N LEU A 190 -9.57 2.50 5.61
CA LEU A 190 -9.93 3.68 4.82
C LEU A 190 -11.45 3.77 4.52
N ASP A 191 -12.26 2.90 5.11
CA ASP A 191 -13.72 2.82 4.89
C ASP A 191 -14.18 2.87 3.43
N LEU A 192 -13.44 2.19 2.57
CA LEU A 192 -13.74 2.14 1.15
C LEU A 192 -14.99 1.28 0.87
N PRO A 193 -15.88 1.72 -0.05
CA PRO A 193 -17.19 1.11 -0.24
C PRO A 193 -17.17 -0.22 -0.98
N PHE A 194 -16.11 -0.52 -1.74
CA PHE A 194 -16.00 -1.75 -2.52
C PHE A 194 -14.84 -2.61 -2.03
N SER A 195 -15.04 -3.91 -1.97
CA SER A 195 -14.05 -4.89 -1.53
C SER A 195 -14.05 -6.13 -2.43
N TYR A 196 -12.87 -6.68 -2.67
CA TYR A 196 -12.70 -8.01 -3.25
C TYR A 196 -11.66 -8.78 -2.44
N VAL A 197 -12.05 -9.99 -2.02
CA VAL A 197 -11.20 -10.92 -1.28
C VAL A 197 -10.97 -12.13 -2.17
N THR A 198 -9.70 -12.47 -2.37
CA THR A 198 -9.35 -13.61 -3.24
C THR A 198 -9.99 -14.91 -2.73
N PRO A 199 -10.71 -15.69 -3.56
CA PRO A 199 -11.32 -16.96 -3.15
C PRO A 199 -10.29 -17.98 -2.65
N ARG A 200 -10.71 -18.87 -1.72
CA ARG A 200 -9.84 -19.91 -1.12
C ARG A 200 -9.52 -21.05 -2.09
N ILE A 201 -10.47 -21.43 -2.92
CA ILE A 201 -10.34 -22.47 -3.93
C ILE A 201 -10.47 -21.77 -5.28
N GLY A 202 -9.59 -22.10 -6.24
CA GLY A 202 -9.59 -21.47 -7.57
C GLY A 202 -11.00 -21.43 -8.14
N GLY A 203 -11.46 -20.22 -8.49
CA GLY A 203 -12.86 -19.92 -8.80
C GLY A 203 -13.47 -20.93 -9.76
N GLY A 204 -14.64 -21.45 -9.40
CA GLY A 204 -15.37 -22.50 -10.12
C GLY A 204 -15.98 -22.03 -11.44
N GLY A 205 -15.17 -21.43 -12.33
CA GLY A 205 -15.57 -20.99 -13.67
C GLY A 205 -16.45 -19.73 -13.71
N ALA A 206 -16.94 -19.22 -12.58
CA ALA A 206 -17.75 -17.99 -12.51
C ALA A 206 -16.88 -16.72 -12.63
N ARG A 207 -17.48 -15.66 -13.17
CA ARG A 207 -16.84 -14.33 -13.25
C ARG A 207 -16.82 -13.68 -11.86
N GLU A 208 -15.67 -13.15 -11.48
CA GLU A 208 -15.43 -12.52 -10.18
C GLU A 208 -15.77 -11.02 -10.21
N TYR A 209 -16.34 -10.51 -9.12
CA TYR A 209 -16.74 -9.11 -8.97
C TYR A 209 -16.32 -8.58 -7.61
N MET A 210 -16.11 -7.26 -7.51
CA MET A 210 -16.07 -6.62 -6.20
C MET A 210 -17.46 -6.69 -5.55
N HIS A 211 -17.50 -6.60 -4.23
CA HIS A 211 -18.73 -6.48 -3.45
C HIS A 211 -18.82 -5.08 -2.86
N GLN A 212 -20.01 -4.48 -2.88
CA GLN A 212 -20.27 -3.27 -2.12
C GLN A 212 -20.41 -3.64 -0.64
N VAL A 213 -19.48 -3.16 0.18
CA VAL A 213 -19.43 -3.40 1.62
C VAL A 213 -19.90 -2.19 2.44
N ARG A 214 -19.96 -1.00 1.83
CA ARG A 214 -20.55 0.20 2.44
C ARG A 214 -21.43 0.96 1.44
N ARG A 215 -22.49 1.59 1.96
CA ARG A 215 -23.40 2.47 1.19
C ARG A 215 -23.05 3.95 1.30
N SER A 216 -21.98 4.28 2.00
CA SER A 216 -21.43 5.62 2.23
C SER A 216 -19.95 5.67 1.81
N ASN A 217 -19.26 6.78 2.09
CA ASN A 217 -17.81 6.93 1.91
C ASN A 217 -17.30 6.77 0.47
N PHE A 218 -18.01 7.37 -0.48
CA PHE A 218 -17.56 7.51 -1.87
C PHE A 218 -16.52 8.64 -2.03
N SER A 219 -15.69 8.55 -3.07
CA SER A 219 -14.71 9.58 -3.42
C SER A 219 -14.74 9.91 -4.90
N ASN A 220 -14.52 11.19 -5.21
CA ASN A 220 -14.29 11.67 -6.56
C ASN A 220 -12.99 11.10 -7.14
N GLY A 221 -11.95 10.99 -6.31
CA GLY A 221 -10.67 10.35 -6.67
C GLY A 221 -10.75 8.83 -6.78
N ASP A 222 -9.74 8.26 -7.41
CA ASP A 222 -9.60 6.83 -7.67
C ASP A 222 -8.64 6.21 -6.68
N VAL A 223 -9.20 5.64 -5.60
CA VAL A 223 -8.44 5.05 -4.51
C VAL A 223 -8.52 3.54 -4.59
N ILE A 224 -7.36 2.89 -4.52
CA ILE A 224 -7.26 1.47 -4.23
C ILE A 224 -6.42 1.25 -2.99
N MET A 225 -6.75 0.19 -2.28
CA MET A 225 -6.02 -0.23 -1.11
C MET A 225 -5.77 -1.73 -1.15
N PHE A 226 -4.51 -2.11 -0.96
CA PHE A 226 -4.10 -3.49 -0.73
C PHE A 226 -3.90 -3.73 0.77
N SER A 227 -4.40 -4.87 1.23
CA SER A 227 -4.26 -5.35 2.60
C SER A 227 -4.17 -6.88 2.64
N GLY A 228 -3.77 -7.42 3.80
CA GLY A 228 -3.75 -8.86 4.07
C GLY A 228 -4.65 -9.22 5.25
N CYS A 229 -5.54 -10.20 5.07
CA CYS A 229 -6.37 -10.79 6.13
C CYS A 229 -5.98 -12.27 6.36
N THR A 230 -6.22 -12.89 7.51
CA THR A 230 -5.88 -14.32 7.71
C THR A 230 -7.02 -15.26 7.29
N ASP A 231 -6.65 -16.48 6.90
CA ASP A 231 -7.54 -17.62 6.59
C ASP A 231 -8.44 -18.09 7.78
N SER A 232 -8.51 -17.39 8.91
CA SER A 232 -9.47 -17.69 10.00
C SER A 232 -10.73 -16.80 9.99
N GLY A 233 -10.81 -15.81 9.09
CA GLY A 233 -11.87 -14.78 9.10
C GLY A 233 -12.64 -14.56 7.79
N THR A 234 -12.80 -15.55 6.91
CA THR A 234 -13.72 -15.39 5.73
C THR A 234 -15.14 -15.83 6.05
N SER A 235 -15.76 -15.18 7.03
CA SER A 235 -17.21 -15.00 7.03
C SER A 235 -17.47 -13.53 7.33
N ALA A 236 -18.60 -13.01 6.87
CA ALA A 236 -18.98 -11.60 7.00
C ALA A 236 -18.95 -11.08 8.46
N ASP A 237 -18.87 -11.97 9.45
CA ASP A 237 -18.92 -11.67 10.88
C ASP A 237 -17.69 -12.11 11.70
N VAL A 238 -16.64 -12.70 11.10
CA VAL A 238 -15.53 -13.27 11.91
C VAL A 238 -14.31 -12.36 11.94
N GLN A 239 -14.24 -11.62 13.04
CA GLN A 239 -13.03 -11.01 13.61
C GLN A 239 -11.98 -12.10 13.86
N SER A 240 -10.92 -12.16 13.04
CA SER A 240 -9.80 -13.06 13.32
C SER A 240 -8.49 -12.45 12.85
N GLY A 241 -7.55 -12.37 13.78
CA GLY A 241 -6.24 -11.76 13.57
C GLY A 241 -5.09 -12.76 13.58
N SER A 242 -3.96 -12.32 13.03
CA SER A 242 -2.60 -12.59 13.53
C SER A 242 -1.65 -11.56 12.92
N GLN A 243 -0.45 -11.47 13.50
CA GLN A 243 0.58 -10.46 13.24
C GLN A 243 0.92 -10.30 11.74
N ALA A 244 0.62 -9.12 11.18
CA ALA A 244 1.00 -8.74 9.83
C ALA A 244 2.52 -8.47 9.77
N ASN A 245 3.31 -9.53 9.65
CA ASN A 245 4.77 -9.48 9.53
C ASN A 245 5.19 -9.24 8.06
N GLY A 246 4.79 -8.11 7.49
CA GLY A 246 5.25 -7.72 6.15
C GLY A 246 4.61 -8.50 5.00
N ALA A 247 3.55 -9.29 5.25
CA ALA A 247 3.01 -10.22 4.26
C ALA A 247 2.26 -9.49 3.13
N ALA A 248 1.50 -8.43 3.47
CA ALA A 248 0.83 -7.61 2.46
C ALA A 248 1.85 -6.87 1.61
N THR A 249 2.88 -6.30 2.24
CA THR A 249 4.01 -5.64 1.58
C THR A 249 4.74 -6.60 0.65
N LEU A 250 5.16 -7.76 1.15
CA LEU A 250 5.93 -8.75 0.38
C LEU A 250 5.16 -9.26 -0.84
N ALA A 251 3.86 -9.46 -0.68
CA ALA A 251 3.06 -10.04 -1.74
C ALA A 251 2.70 -9.00 -2.80
N PHE A 252 2.47 -7.74 -2.39
CA PHE A 252 2.31 -6.63 -3.33
C PHE A 252 3.61 -6.30 -4.07
N THR A 253 4.75 -6.22 -3.36
CA THR A 253 6.06 -5.96 -4.01
C THR A 253 6.42 -7.06 -5.00
N TRP A 254 6.19 -8.33 -4.64
CA TRP A 254 6.36 -9.43 -5.59
C TRP A 254 5.51 -9.24 -6.85
N SER A 255 4.24 -8.85 -6.70
CA SER A 255 3.35 -8.65 -7.85
C SER A 255 3.82 -7.49 -8.73
N LEU A 256 4.28 -6.39 -8.15
CA LEU A 256 4.84 -5.28 -8.94
C LEU A 256 6.07 -5.69 -9.75
N LEU A 257 6.94 -6.55 -9.18
CA LEU A 257 8.18 -6.98 -9.81
C LEU A 257 7.98 -8.08 -10.87
N ASN A 258 6.99 -8.96 -10.68
CA ASN A 258 6.88 -10.19 -11.45
C ASN A 258 5.67 -10.20 -12.40
N THR A 259 4.88 -9.12 -12.43
CA THR A 259 3.70 -9.04 -13.29
C THR A 259 3.72 -7.80 -14.18
N HIS A 260 3.56 -8.02 -15.48
CA HIS A 260 3.40 -6.98 -16.48
C HIS A 260 2.16 -7.28 -17.30
N GLY A 261 1.30 -6.28 -17.50
CA GLY A 261 0.03 -6.44 -18.22
C GLY A 261 -1.02 -7.31 -17.52
N PHE A 262 -0.77 -7.76 -16.28
CA PHE A 262 -1.73 -8.56 -15.53
C PHE A 262 -2.93 -7.72 -15.11
N SER A 263 -4.09 -8.38 -15.04
CA SER A 263 -5.27 -7.77 -14.46
C SER A 263 -5.20 -7.67 -12.93
N TYR A 264 -6.07 -6.86 -12.34
CA TYR A 264 -6.24 -6.80 -10.88
C TYR A 264 -6.47 -8.21 -10.28
N LEU A 265 -7.33 -9.01 -10.91
CA LEU A 265 -7.60 -10.39 -10.49
C LEU A 265 -6.34 -11.25 -10.51
N ASN A 266 -5.58 -11.21 -11.61
CA ASN A 266 -4.38 -12.03 -11.77
C ASN A 266 -3.29 -11.65 -10.77
N ILE A 267 -3.14 -10.35 -10.47
CA ILE A 267 -2.23 -9.88 -9.42
C ILE A 267 -2.63 -10.50 -8.07
N LEU A 268 -3.89 -10.42 -7.68
CA LEU A 268 -4.34 -10.94 -6.38
C LEU A 268 -4.20 -12.47 -6.29
N LEU A 269 -4.54 -13.20 -7.35
CA LEU A 269 -4.37 -14.66 -7.42
C LEU A 269 -2.89 -15.06 -7.29
N LYS A 270 -2.00 -14.38 -8.00
CA LYS A 270 -0.55 -14.67 -7.95
C LYS A 270 0.07 -14.27 -6.62
N THR A 271 -0.34 -13.12 -6.08
CA THR A 271 -0.01 -12.68 -4.71
C THR A 271 -0.36 -13.77 -3.70
N ARG A 272 -1.55 -14.37 -3.79
CA ARG A 272 -2.00 -15.46 -2.92
C ARG A 272 -1.17 -16.73 -3.12
N GLU A 273 -0.86 -17.09 -4.35
CA GLU A 273 -0.02 -18.24 -4.68
C GLU A 273 1.35 -18.14 -4.00
N GLU A 274 1.98 -16.97 -4.04
CA GLU A 274 3.28 -16.72 -3.43
C GLU A 274 3.25 -16.72 -1.91
N LEU A 275 2.18 -16.17 -1.31
CA LEU A 275 1.96 -16.28 0.14
C LEU A 275 1.89 -17.76 0.56
N ARG A 276 1.13 -18.58 -0.16
CA ARG A 276 1.02 -20.02 0.10
C ARG A 276 2.35 -20.75 -0.02
N LYS A 277 3.12 -20.49 -1.08
CA LYS A 277 4.47 -21.07 -1.27
C LYS A 277 5.40 -20.78 -0.10
N LYS A 278 5.23 -19.63 0.56
CA LYS A 278 6.01 -19.20 1.73
C LYS A 278 5.38 -19.60 3.06
N GLY A 279 4.39 -20.50 3.06
CA GLY A 279 3.72 -20.98 4.27
C GLY A 279 2.89 -19.90 4.99
N ARG A 280 2.48 -18.84 4.27
CA ARG A 280 1.70 -17.73 4.82
C ARG A 280 0.21 -17.98 4.64
N THR A 281 -0.57 -17.74 5.69
CA THR A 281 -2.03 -17.92 5.74
C THR A 281 -2.82 -16.66 5.38
N GLN A 282 -2.10 -15.57 5.05
CA GLN A 282 -2.71 -14.33 4.62
C GLN A 282 -3.40 -14.49 3.25
N ILE A 283 -4.56 -13.87 3.11
CA ILE A 283 -5.33 -13.69 1.90
C ILE A 283 -5.19 -12.23 1.46
N PRO A 284 -4.75 -11.98 0.21
CA PRO A 284 -4.77 -10.65 -0.37
C PRO A 284 -6.20 -10.13 -0.54
N GLN A 285 -6.40 -8.89 -0.13
CA GLN A 285 -7.63 -8.16 -0.29
C GLN A 285 -7.36 -6.84 -1.03
N LEU A 286 -8.32 -6.46 -1.86
CA LEU A 286 -8.35 -5.18 -2.57
C LEU A 286 -9.62 -4.45 -2.20
N THR A 287 -9.51 -3.25 -1.65
CA THR A 287 -10.64 -2.34 -1.44
C THR A 287 -10.48 -1.09 -2.32
N SER A 288 -11.60 -0.44 -2.67
CA SER A 288 -11.59 0.68 -3.61
C SER A 288 -12.74 1.67 -3.43
N SER A 289 -12.49 2.92 -3.83
CA SER A 289 -13.52 3.97 -3.90
C SER A 289 -14.57 3.74 -4.99
N LYS A 290 -14.26 2.90 -6.00
CA LYS A 290 -15.13 2.58 -7.13
C LYS A 290 -15.12 1.07 -7.41
N PRO A 291 -16.18 0.47 -7.99
CA PRO A 291 -16.19 -0.95 -8.30
C PRO A 291 -15.29 -1.22 -9.50
N ILE A 292 -14.10 -1.75 -9.28
CA ILE A 292 -13.10 -2.04 -10.32
C ILE A 292 -13.57 -3.21 -11.20
N ASP A 293 -13.40 -3.09 -12.52
CA ASP A 293 -13.41 -4.26 -13.39
C ASP A 293 -12.13 -5.07 -13.19
N LEU A 294 -12.23 -6.15 -12.41
CA LEU A 294 -11.09 -6.97 -11.98
C LEU A 294 -10.31 -7.62 -13.14
N TYR A 295 -10.89 -7.64 -14.35
CA TYR A 295 -10.28 -8.21 -15.56
C TYR A 295 -9.49 -7.18 -16.37
N LYS A 296 -9.51 -5.91 -15.97
CA LYS A 296 -8.72 -4.86 -16.61
C LYS A 296 -7.28 -4.87 -16.07
N PRO A 297 -6.31 -4.42 -16.88
CA PRO A 297 -4.92 -4.31 -16.44
C PRO A 297 -4.80 -3.51 -15.15
N PHE A 298 -3.99 -4.01 -14.23
CA PHE A 298 -3.58 -3.25 -13.07
C PHE A 298 -2.59 -2.15 -13.47
N SER A 299 -2.70 -0.98 -12.85
CA SER A 299 -1.74 0.09 -12.98
C SER A 299 -1.68 0.94 -11.71
N LEU A 300 -0.51 1.49 -11.43
CA LEU A 300 -0.32 2.55 -10.45
C LEU A 300 -0.74 3.92 -11.00
N PHE A 301 -0.96 4.02 -12.31
CA PHE A 301 -1.33 5.24 -13.04
C PHE A 301 -2.73 5.17 -13.61
N GLY A 302 -3.24 6.35 -13.94
CA GLY A 302 -4.52 6.50 -14.60
C GLY A 302 -5.70 6.11 -13.71
N MET A 303 -6.88 6.38 -14.24
CA MET A 303 -8.12 6.08 -13.56
C MET A 303 -8.41 4.57 -13.49
N ILE A 304 -9.21 4.21 -12.50
CA ILE A 304 -9.85 2.91 -12.38
C ILE A 304 -10.79 2.72 -13.56
N THR A 305 -10.72 1.56 -14.20
CA THR A 305 -11.80 1.13 -15.09
C THR A 305 -12.92 0.56 -14.24
N VAL A 306 -14.04 1.30 -14.19
CA VAL A 306 -15.23 0.92 -13.43
C VAL A 306 -15.94 -0.25 -14.10
N ASN A 307 -16.39 -1.21 -13.30
CA ASN A 307 -17.25 -2.29 -13.76
C ASN A 307 -18.66 -1.76 -14.06
N ALA A 308 -19.02 -1.75 -15.35
CA ALA A 308 -20.30 -1.21 -15.82
C ALA A 308 -21.52 -1.84 -15.13
N SER A 309 -21.47 -3.15 -14.82
CA SER A 309 -22.59 -3.84 -14.17
C SER A 309 -22.84 -3.35 -12.74
N MET A 310 -21.84 -2.72 -12.11
CA MET A 310 -21.90 -2.23 -10.74
C MET A 310 -22.05 -0.72 -10.62
N MET A 311 -22.17 0.02 -11.73
CA MET A 311 -22.33 1.49 -11.66
C MET A 311 -23.57 1.92 -10.86
N HIS A 312 -24.61 1.11 -10.86
CA HIS A 312 -25.84 1.35 -10.08
C HIS A 312 -25.60 1.36 -8.55
N CYS A 313 -24.49 0.78 -8.07
CA CYS A 313 -24.11 0.79 -6.66
C CYS A 313 -23.53 2.14 -6.20
N MET A 314 -23.18 3.04 -7.13
CA MET A 314 -22.63 4.36 -6.81
C MET A 314 -23.71 5.44 -6.91
N PRO A 315 -23.69 6.50 -6.07
CA PRO A 315 -24.54 7.66 -6.24
C PRO A 315 -24.31 8.35 -7.61
N GLN A 316 -25.36 8.95 -8.18
CA GLN A 316 -25.33 9.55 -9.52
C GLN A 316 -24.16 10.52 -9.74
N GLN A 317 -23.82 11.33 -8.71
CA GLN A 317 -22.72 12.29 -8.79
C GLN A 317 -21.34 11.66 -9.06
N TYR A 318 -21.15 10.38 -8.73
CA TYR A 318 -19.89 9.64 -8.96
C TYR A 318 -19.93 8.73 -10.19
N GLN A 319 -21.09 8.57 -10.84
CA GLN A 319 -21.23 7.71 -12.02
C GLN A 319 -20.72 8.39 -13.30
N GLN A 320 -20.71 9.72 -13.35
CA GLN A 320 -20.31 10.45 -14.54
C GLN A 320 -18.80 10.60 -14.59
N ARG A 321 -18.22 10.33 -15.77
CA ARG A 321 -16.81 10.66 -16.02
C ARG A 321 -16.68 12.18 -16.10
N PRO A 322 -15.76 12.79 -15.33
CA PRO A 322 -15.48 14.21 -15.44
C PRO A 322 -14.98 14.57 -16.84
N GLN A 323 -15.47 15.69 -17.38
CA GLN A 323 -15.01 16.22 -18.67
C GLN A 323 -13.70 17.00 -18.49
N GLY A 324 -12.88 17.08 -19.54
CA GLY A 324 -11.65 17.88 -19.54
C GLY A 324 -10.49 17.30 -18.73
N LEU A 325 -10.53 16.00 -18.41
CA LEU A 325 -9.40 15.32 -17.76
C LEU A 325 -8.20 15.22 -18.70
N PRO A 326 -6.97 15.38 -18.20
CA PRO A 326 -5.77 15.23 -19.01
C PRO A 326 -5.63 13.77 -19.48
N PRO A 327 -5.05 13.50 -20.67
CA PRO A 327 -4.90 12.14 -21.21
C PRO A 327 -4.22 11.16 -20.24
N GLN A 328 -3.31 11.65 -19.41
CA GLN A 328 -2.55 10.86 -18.43
C GLN A 328 -3.39 10.40 -17.24
N ALA A 329 -4.56 11.01 -17.01
CA ALA A 329 -5.54 10.54 -16.04
C ALA A 329 -6.36 9.37 -16.61
N MET A 330 -6.33 9.11 -17.92
CA MET A 330 -7.10 8.02 -18.50
C MET A 330 -6.50 6.66 -18.12
N PRO A 331 -7.33 5.60 -17.99
CA PRO A 331 -6.81 4.26 -17.74
C PRO A 331 -5.82 3.86 -18.86
N PRO A 332 -4.70 3.21 -18.52
CA PRO A 332 -3.74 2.79 -19.53
C PRO A 332 -4.35 1.73 -20.47
N PRO A 333 -3.88 1.67 -21.73
CA PRO A 333 -4.31 0.64 -22.67
C PRO A 333 -3.89 -0.76 -22.21
N VAL A 334 -4.54 -1.77 -22.77
CA VAL A 334 -4.23 -3.19 -22.48
C VAL A 334 -2.79 -3.51 -22.91
N GLY A 335 -2.08 -4.26 -22.06
CA GLY A 335 -0.67 -4.64 -22.30
C GLY A 335 0.36 -3.61 -21.84
N TYR A 336 -0.06 -2.46 -21.31
CA TYR A 336 0.86 -1.45 -20.79
C TYR A 336 1.48 -1.87 -19.45
N PRO A 337 2.80 -1.66 -19.20
CA PRO A 337 3.42 -1.97 -17.92
C PRO A 337 2.77 -1.18 -16.78
N ALA A 338 2.41 -1.87 -15.70
CA ALA A 338 1.67 -1.29 -14.57
C ALA A 338 2.39 -0.12 -13.87
N HIS A 339 3.72 -0.06 -14.00
CA HIS A 339 4.62 0.87 -13.33
C HIS A 339 5.16 1.96 -14.25
N MET A 340 4.91 1.88 -15.55
CA MET A 340 5.26 2.95 -16.47
C MET A 340 4.10 3.95 -16.53
N PRO A 341 4.37 5.26 -16.66
CA PRO A 341 3.32 6.22 -16.92
C PRO A 341 2.83 6.10 -18.37
N PRO A 342 1.51 6.12 -18.63
CA PRO A 342 1.00 6.02 -19.99
C PRO A 342 1.58 7.11 -20.89
N PRO A 343 1.89 6.80 -22.17
CA PRO A 343 2.43 7.79 -23.10
C PRO A 343 1.41 8.89 -23.35
N LEU A 344 1.90 10.08 -23.72
CA LEU A 344 1.04 11.14 -24.26
C LEU A 344 0.27 10.56 -25.45
N GLN A 345 -1.07 10.64 -25.44
CA GLN A 345 -1.88 10.22 -26.59
C GLN A 345 -1.39 10.99 -27.83
N GLY A 346 -0.66 10.29 -28.70
CA GLY A 346 0.07 10.90 -29.81
C GLY A 346 1.19 10.01 -30.40
N TYR A 347 1.70 9.01 -29.67
CA TYR A 347 2.62 8.02 -30.22
C TYR A 347 2.29 6.62 -29.68
N TYR A 348 1.54 5.86 -30.48
CA TYR A 348 1.51 4.40 -30.36
C TYR A 348 2.49 3.84 -31.39
N PRO A 349 3.62 3.25 -31.01
CA PRO A 349 4.30 2.35 -31.93
C PRO A 349 3.34 1.19 -32.25
N PRO A 350 3.19 0.79 -33.52
CA PRO A 350 2.31 -0.31 -33.87
C PRO A 350 2.74 -1.59 -33.11
N PRO A 351 1.80 -2.50 -32.79
CA PRO A 351 2.14 -3.79 -32.20
C PRO A 351 3.16 -4.48 -33.10
N GLN A 352 4.32 -4.83 -32.54
CA GLN A 352 5.29 -5.66 -33.24
C GLN A 352 4.65 -7.04 -33.43
N HIS A 353 4.12 -7.27 -34.63
CA HIS A 353 3.78 -8.60 -35.07
C HIS A 353 5.06 -9.44 -35.08
N GLN A 354 5.03 -10.59 -34.41
CA GLN A 354 5.98 -11.66 -34.66
C GLN A 354 5.85 -12.08 -36.14
N GLY A 355 6.77 -11.60 -36.96
CA GLY A 355 6.91 -11.90 -38.38
C GLY A 355 8.39 -11.89 -38.72
N GLY A 356 8.88 -13.00 -39.26
CA GLY A 356 10.29 -13.35 -39.32
C GLY A 356 11.18 -12.46 -40.20
N GLY A 357 12.47 -12.52 -39.86
CA GLY A 357 13.66 -12.38 -40.71
C GLY A 357 13.65 -11.34 -41.83
N GLY A 358 14.44 -10.28 -41.64
CA GLY A 358 14.91 -9.42 -42.73
C GLY A 358 15.65 -8.20 -42.19
N GLY A 359 16.99 -8.22 -42.23
CA GLY A 359 17.84 -7.17 -41.67
C GLY A 359 17.93 -5.92 -42.55
N TYR A 360 18.24 -4.78 -41.92
CA TYR A 360 18.80 -3.56 -42.52
C TYR A 360 19.57 -2.74 -41.45
N PRO A 361 20.48 -1.83 -41.86
CA PRO A 361 21.74 -1.57 -41.16
C PRO A 361 21.69 -0.46 -40.10
N ALA A 362 22.75 -0.43 -39.30
CA ALA A 362 23.02 0.54 -38.25
C ALA A 362 23.39 1.93 -38.80
N GLN A 363 22.80 2.98 -38.23
CA GLN A 363 23.41 4.30 -38.10
C GLN A 363 23.22 4.79 -36.66
N GLY A 364 24.34 5.06 -36.00
CA GLY A 364 24.42 5.38 -34.59
C GLY A 364 24.28 6.86 -34.26
N TYR A 365 23.98 7.13 -33.00
CA TYR A 365 24.36 8.35 -32.30
C TYR A 365 25.10 7.95 -31.02
N PRO A 366 26.27 8.54 -30.71
CA PRO A 366 27.07 8.12 -29.57
C PRO A 366 26.60 8.84 -28.30
N VAL A 367 26.40 8.08 -27.21
CA VAL A 367 26.41 8.62 -25.85
C VAL A 367 27.59 7.98 -25.15
N GLN A 368 28.64 8.75 -24.90
CA GLN A 368 29.78 8.32 -24.10
C GLN A 368 29.32 8.08 -22.66
N GLY A 369 29.31 6.82 -22.24
CA GLY A 369 29.11 6.41 -20.85
C GLY A 369 30.42 6.41 -20.07
N ILE A 370 30.35 6.79 -18.79
CA ILE A 370 31.41 6.57 -17.80
C ILE A 370 31.46 5.06 -17.48
N PRO A 371 32.64 4.41 -17.35
CA PRO A 371 32.73 2.95 -17.23
C PRO A 371 32.22 2.46 -15.86
N LEU A 372 31.31 1.49 -15.88
CA LEU A 372 31.03 0.62 -14.74
C LEU A 372 32.19 -0.37 -14.56
N GLN A 373 32.86 -0.35 -13.40
CA GLN A 373 33.78 -1.41 -13.01
C GLN A 373 33.03 -2.75 -12.97
N GLN A 374 33.59 -3.72 -13.70
CA GLN A 374 33.08 -5.06 -13.89
C GLN A 374 32.99 -5.81 -12.56
N ALA A 375 31.77 -6.13 -12.12
CA ALA A 375 31.55 -7.27 -11.25
C ALA A 375 31.29 -8.49 -12.14
N THR A 376 32.22 -9.43 -12.10
CA THR A 376 32.19 -10.70 -12.83
C THR A 376 30.97 -11.53 -12.46
N VAL A 377 30.23 -11.97 -13.48
CA VAL A 377 29.14 -12.95 -13.39
C VAL A 377 29.76 -14.32 -13.13
N VAL A 378 29.40 -14.97 -12.03
CA VAL A 378 29.64 -16.41 -11.82
C VAL A 378 28.33 -17.15 -12.05
N GLU A 379 28.37 -18.08 -12.99
CA GLU A 379 27.29 -18.97 -13.40
C GLU A 379 26.73 -19.83 -12.26
N SER A 380 25.46 -20.18 -12.46
CA SER A 380 24.60 -21.07 -11.69
C SER A 380 25.29 -22.30 -11.06
N ARG A 381 25.19 -22.40 -9.73
CA ARG A 381 25.04 -23.67 -9.01
C ARG A 381 23.99 -23.51 -7.91
N ARG A 382 23.18 -24.56 -7.73
CA ARG A 382 22.06 -24.69 -6.77
C ARG A 382 22.35 -24.03 -5.41
N PRO A 383 21.37 -23.37 -4.76
CA PRO A 383 21.56 -22.93 -3.38
C PRO A 383 21.63 -24.15 -2.44
N PRO A 384 22.50 -24.15 -1.42
CA PRO A 384 22.65 -25.27 -0.50
C PRO A 384 21.38 -25.44 0.36
N SER A 385 20.90 -26.68 0.41
CA SER A 385 19.93 -27.15 1.39
C SER A 385 20.62 -27.30 2.74
N GLN A 386 20.57 -26.28 3.61
CA GLN A 386 20.74 -26.42 5.06
C GLN A 386 20.60 -25.03 5.71
N TYR A 387 19.43 -24.75 6.27
CA TYR A 387 19.37 -23.84 7.40
C TYR A 387 20.02 -24.57 8.58
N VAL A 388 21.03 -23.94 9.18
CA VAL A 388 21.57 -24.34 10.48
C VAL A 388 20.40 -24.34 11.46
N SER A 389 20.12 -25.50 12.05
CA SER A 389 19.18 -25.66 13.15
C SER A 389 19.52 -24.68 14.26
N ALA A 390 18.50 -23.98 14.77
CA ALA A 390 18.63 -23.22 16.00
C ALA A 390 19.22 -24.14 17.10
N PRO A 391 20.20 -23.70 17.89
CA PRO A 391 20.67 -24.49 19.01
C PRO A 391 19.49 -24.74 19.97
N PRO A 392 19.41 -25.93 20.61
CA PRO A 392 18.36 -26.22 21.56
C PRO A 392 18.38 -25.19 22.68
N SER A 393 17.19 -24.75 23.06
CA SER A 393 16.93 -23.85 24.18
C SER A 393 17.73 -24.28 25.41
N ALA A 394 18.73 -23.46 25.78
CA ALA A 394 19.31 -23.53 27.11
C ALA A 394 18.18 -23.26 28.11
N GLN A 395 17.87 -24.26 28.92
CA GLN A 395 17.03 -24.11 30.10
C GLN A 395 17.69 -23.06 30.99
N TYR A 396 17.20 -21.83 30.94
CA TYR A 396 17.53 -20.83 31.96
C TYR A 396 16.91 -21.33 33.26
N ALA A 397 17.77 -21.76 34.19
CA ALA A 397 17.37 -21.93 35.58
C ALA A 397 16.85 -20.58 36.11
N PRO A 398 15.72 -20.54 36.84
CA PRO A 398 15.26 -19.31 37.44
C PRO A 398 16.30 -18.78 38.45
N PRO A 399 16.47 -17.45 38.57
CA PRO A 399 17.38 -16.88 39.55
C PRO A 399 16.94 -17.24 40.97
N PRO A 400 17.88 -17.44 41.92
CA PRO A 400 17.53 -17.75 43.30
C PRO A 400 16.71 -16.61 43.94
N PRO A 401 15.81 -16.93 44.87
CA PRO A 401 14.98 -15.93 45.53
C PRO A 401 15.84 -14.90 46.26
N ARG A 402 15.55 -13.61 46.02
CA ARG A 402 16.14 -12.52 46.79
C ARG A 402 15.62 -12.61 48.22
N GLU A 403 16.51 -12.89 49.16
CA GLU A 403 16.26 -12.66 50.58
C GLU A 403 16.01 -11.16 50.81
N TYR A 404 14.81 -10.83 51.23
CA TYR A 404 14.54 -9.54 51.86
C TYR A 404 15.19 -9.55 53.24
N ARG A 405 16.23 -8.74 53.44
CA ARG A 405 16.61 -8.32 54.80
C ARG A 405 15.70 -7.16 55.21
N PRO A 406 15.01 -7.25 56.36
CA PRO A 406 14.24 -6.13 56.88
C PRO A 406 15.20 -5.11 57.51
N LEU A 407 15.02 -3.85 57.16
CA LEU A 407 15.03 -2.68 58.07
C LEU A 407 14.30 -1.53 57.39
#